data_AF-A0A966YLG2-F1
#
_entry.id   AF-A0A966YLG2-F1
#
_cell.length_a   1.000
_cell.length_b   1.000
_cell.length_c   1.000
_cell.angle_alpha   90.00
_cell.angle_beta   90.00
_cell.angle_gamma   90.00
#
_symmetry.space_group_name_H-M   'P 1'
#
loop_
_entity.id
_entity.type
_entity.pdbx_description
1 polymer ?
#
loop_
_entity_poly.entity_id
_entity_poly.type
_entity_poly.pdbx_seq_one_letter_code
_entity_poly.pdbx_strand_id
1 'polypeptide(L)'
;CVGEWHLAPMREASAAGPFSDWPVQRGFDRFCGFMQGETDHFHPELYADNHMVEQPTSAEAGYHLTEDLVDQAIDLIRNHHSLVPERPFFLYLPFGATHAPHQAPDDYLAKYRGRFDEGWDVWRERTHQRQLEMGIIPEGTDLAPRNPGVRPWNDLDDTERAFACRLQEAFAAFLDHTVAQLGRLIDALDKLDLAENTLVVGTSDNGASQEGNDTGVLDEFRHFNGTAEDMSSVGDRLDDIGTRRSFTNYPWGWAQVGNTPAKRYKQNTHGGGVRDPLIISWPTGIGAEVQGQIRHQFHHITDLAPTILEACDIEMPESVKGVEQMPIHGTSMRYSFDAESADHRTVPSPKQAQYFEMFGHRGIWADGWKAVTYHESGRP
;
A
#
# COMPACT_ATOMS: atom_id res chain seq x y z
N CYS A 1 3.82 15.92 -4.64
CA CYS A 1 3.22 14.58 -4.84
C CYS A 1 4.09 13.83 -5.84
N VAL A 2 4.49 12.61 -5.55
CA VAL A 2 5.28 11.79 -6.47
C VAL A 2 4.72 10.36 -6.47
N GLY A 3 4.15 9.87 -7.57
CA GLY A 3 3.61 8.51 -7.67
C GLY A 3 2.15 8.41 -8.14
N GLU A 4 1.43 7.39 -7.69
CA GLU A 4 0.04 7.13 -8.03
C GLU A 4 -0.87 8.27 -7.57
N TRP A 5 -1.78 8.72 -8.44
CA TRP A 5 -2.79 9.70 -8.04
C TRP A 5 -4.17 9.09 -7.74
N HIS A 6 -4.80 8.45 -8.73
CA HIS A 6 -6.06 7.71 -8.59
C HIS A 6 -7.26 8.49 -7.96
N LEU A 7 -7.21 9.82 -7.92
CA LEU A 7 -8.25 10.69 -7.35
C LEU A 7 -8.89 11.62 -8.37
N ALA A 8 -8.67 11.37 -9.67
CA ALA A 8 -9.36 12.04 -10.76
C ALA A 8 -10.30 11.06 -11.48
N PRO A 9 -11.44 11.51 -12.02
CA PRO A 9 -12.20 10.68 -12.96
C PRO A 9 -11.31 10.32 -14.16
N MET A 10 -11.17 9.04 -14.51
CA MET A 10 -10.23 8.62 -15.57
C MET A 10 -10.50 9.27 -16.93
N ARG A 11 -11.77 9.58 -17.24
CA ARG A 11 -12.15 10.33 -18.46
C ARG A 11 -11.61 11.78 -18.48
N GLU A 12 -11.19 12.30 -17.33
CA GLU A 12 -10.67 13.65 -17.10
C GLU A 12 -9.15 13.63 -16.82
N ALA A 13 -8.55 12.44 -16.72
CA ALA A 13 -7.11 12.21 -16.64
C ALA A 13 -6.50 12.18 -18.05
N SER A 14 -6.58 13.29 -18.77
CA SER A 14 -5.96 13.45 -20.09
C SER A 14 -5.27 14.80 -20.25
N ALA A 15 -4.39 14.91 -21.24
CA ALA A 15 -3.74 16.17 -21.60
C ALA A 15 -4.71 17.32 -21.99
N ALA A 16 -6.00 17.03 -22.18
CA ALA A 16 -7.01 18.03 -22.51
C ALA A 16 -7.66 18.71 -21.28
N GLY A 17 -7.38 18.25 -20.07
CA GLY A 17 -8.04 18.73 -18.85
C GLY A 17 -9.40 18.08 -18.60
N PRO A 18 -10.21 18.59 -17.63
CA PRO A 18 -10.18 19.93 -17.02
C PRO A 18 -9.15 20.16 -15.90
N PHE A 19 -8.31 19.17 -15.56
CA PHE A 19 -7.28 19.24 -14.51
C PHE A 19 -7.78 19.55 -13.08
N SER A 20 -9.09 19.74 -12.86
CA SER A 20 -9.66 20.14 -11.57
C SER A 20 -9.29 19.21 -10.42
N ASP A 21 -9.15 17.93 -10.74
CA ASP A 21 -8.87 16.86 -9.80
C ASP A 21 -7.41 16.39 -9.84
N TRP A 22 -6.53 17.10 -10.54
CA TRP A 22 -5.12 16.74 -10.62
C TRP A 22 -4.33 17.25 -9.39
N PRO A 23 -3.19 16.62 -9.05
CA PRO A 23 -2.47 16.94 -7.82
C PRO A 23 -2.15 18.43 -7.65
N VAL A 24 -1.75 19.13 -8.73
CA VAL A 24 -1.38 20.56 -8.64
C VAL A 24 -2.58 21.49 -8.49
N GLN A 25 -3.79 21.02 -8.82
CA GLN A 25 -5.05 21.70 -8.50
C GLN A 25 -5.59 21.32 -7.11
N ARG A 26 -5.09 20.21 -6.54
CA ARG A 26 -5.46 19.70 -5.22
C ARG A 26 -4.45 20.02 -4.11
N GLY A 27 -3.57 21.00 -4.33
CA GLY A 27 -2.75 21.64 -3.30
C GLY A 27 -1.27 21.29 -3.32
N PHE A 28 -0.81 20.46 -4.25
CA PHE A 28 0.61 20.19 -4.42
C PHE A 28 1.28 21.23 -5.33
N ASP A 29 2.46 21.73 -4.96
CA ASP A 29 3.22 22.63 -5.84
C ASP A 29 3.78 21.91 -7.08
N ARG A 30 4.10 20.61 -6.94
CA ARG A 30 4.68 19.75 -7.99
C ARG A 30 4.08 18.36 -7.99
N PHE A 31 3.98 17.77 -9.17
CA PHE A 31 3.62 16.38 -9.38
C PHE A 31 4.57 15.67 -10.35
N CYS A 32 4.90 14.41 -10.06
CA CYS A 32 5.48 13.49 -11.01
C CYS A 32 4.93 12.08 -10.73
N GLY A 33 4.33 11.42 -11.71
CA GLY A 33 3.78 10.08 -11.49
C GLY A 33 2.73 9.70 -12.53
N PHE A 34 1.77 8.87 -12.14
CA PHE A 34 0.74 8.35 -13.04
C PHE A 34 -0.66 8.56 -12.46
N MET A 35 -1.66 8.70 -13.34
CA MET A 35 -3.01 9.08 -12.94
C MET A 35 -3.92 7.90 -12.62
N GLN A 36 -3.69 6.75 -13.26
CA GLN A 36 -4.51 5.54 -13.15
C GLN A 36 -4.28 4.82 -11.81
N GLY A 37 -5.08 3.79 -11.52
CA GLY A 37 -4.94 2.96 -10.32
C GLY A 37 -3.90 1.83 -10.42
N GLU A 38 -3.35 1.61 -11.61
CA GLU A 38 -2.27 0.67 -11.87
C GLU A 38 -1.46 1.13 -13.09
N THR A 39 -0.23 0.65 -13.25
CA THR A 39 0.61 0.98 -14.42
C THR A 39 1.68 -0.09 -14.64
N ASP A 40 2.27 -0.15 -15.84
CA ASP A 40 3.46 -0.97 -16.10
C ASP A 40 4.69 -0.28 -15.50
N HIS A 41 5.44 -0.98 -14.66
CA HIS A 41 6.58 -0.40 -13.93
C HIS A 41 7.85 -0.28 -14.77
N PHE A 42 7.88 -0.85 -15.97
CA PHE A 42 8.94 -0.71 -16.97
C PHE A 42 8.57 0.22 -18.12
N HIS A 43 7.27 0.39 -18.40
CA HIS A 43 6.72 1.24 -19.47
C HIS A 43 5.51 2.09 -18.99
N PRO A 44 5.67 2.93 -17.95
CA PRO A 44 4.56 3.67 -17.36
C PRO A 44 4.08 4.83 -18.24
N GLU A 45 2.80 5.19 -18.07
CA GLU A 45 2.26 6.45 -18.57
C GLU A 45 2.49 7.55 -17.52
N LEU A 46 3.41 8.47 -17.79
CA LEU A 46 3.85 9.47 -16.81
C LEU A 46 3.38 10.87 -17.09
N TYR A 47 3.18 11.61 -16.01
CA TYR A 47 2.78 13.01 -15.99
C TYR A 47 3.70 13.78 -15.05
N ALA A 48 4.11 14.96 -15.49
CA ALA A 48 4.72 15.97 -14.64
C ALA A 48 3.78 17.17 -14.56
N ASP A 49 3.38 17.55 -13.36
CA ASP A 49 2.36 18.58 -13.13
C ASP A 49 1.09 18.29 -13.96
N ASN A 50 0.81 19.07 -15.02
CA ASN A 50 -0.37 18.92 -15.89
C ASN A 50 -0.06 18.48 -17.34
N HIS A 51 1.10 17.87 -17.58
CA HIS A 51 1.47 17.40 -18.91
C HIS A 51 2.11 16.02 -18.88
N MET A 52 1.88 15.26 -19.95
CA MET A 52 2.49 13.95 -20.15
C MET A 52 4.00 14.10 -20.38
N VAL A 53 4.78 13.19 -19.82
CA VAL A 53 6.23 13.12 -19.97
C VAL A 53 6.64 11.70 -20.33
N GLU A 54 7.75 11.58 -21.03
CA GLU A 54 8.37 10.28 -21.31
C GLU A 54 9.21 9.83 -20.11
N GLN A 55 9.33 8.51 -19.94
CA GLN A 55 10.30 7.95 -18.99
C GLN A 55 11.74 8.35 -19.39
N PRO A 56 12.63 8.62 -18.41
CA PRO A 56 13.98 9.13 -18.68
C PRO A 56 14.90 8.13 -19.40
N THR A 57 14.67 6.82 -19.24
CA THR A 57 15.44 5.76 -19.90
C THR A 57 14.52 4.60 -20.30
N SER A 58 14.95 3.76 -21.24
CA SER A 58 14.19 2.59 -21.67
C SER A 58 14.26 1.44 -20.66
N ALA A 59 13.27 0.54 -20.68
CA ALA A 59 13.30 -0.70 -19.89
C ALA A 59 14.58 -1.54 -20.15
N GLU A 60 15.06 -1.59 -21.40
CA GLU A 60 16.31 -2.28 -21.76
C GLU A 60 17.56 -1.69 -21.08
N ALA A 61 17.49 -0.40 -20.71
CA ALA A 61 18.56 0.31 -20.05
C ALA A 61 18.45 0.23 -18.52
N GLY A 62 17.50 -0.55 -18.00
CA GLY A 62 17.28 -0.75 -16.57
C GLY A 62 16.27 0.22 -15.94
N TYR A 63 15.44 0.91 -16.73
CA TYR A 63 14.39 1.76 -16.17
C TYR A 63 13.43 0.97 -15.28
N HIS A 64 13.07 1.54 -14.13
CA HIS A 64 12.00 1.05 -13.29
C HIS A 64 11.34 2.22 -12.55
N LEU A 65 10.01 2.27 -12.58
CA LEU A 65 9.22 3.40 -12.06
C LEU A 65 9.53 3.72 -10.60
N THR A 66 9.64 2.72 -9.73
CA THR A 66 9.92 2.94 -8.29
C THR A 66 11.25 3.69 -8.06
N GLU A 67 12.27 3.45 -8.90
CA GLU A 67 13.56 4.15 -8.78
C GLU A 67 13.42 5.60 -9.22
N ASP A 68 12.73 5.83 -10.34
CA ASP A 68 12.45 7.16 -10.88
C ASP A 68 11.64 8.00 -9.88
N LEU A 69 10.55 7.46 -9.32
CA LEU A 69 9.75 8.16 -8.31
C LEU A 69 10.60 8.57 -7.08
N VAL A 70 11.51 7.70 -6.62
CA VAL A 70 12.41 8.04 -5.52
C VAL A 70 13.44 9.09 -5.92
N ASP A 71 14.01 9.01 -7.12
CA ASP A 71 14.94 10.00 -7.64
C ASP A 71 14.28 11.39 -7.73
N GLN A 72 13.07 11.46 -8.28
CA GLN A 72 12.28 12.69 -8.36
C GLN A 72 11.97 13.25 -6.96
N ALA A 73 11.59 12.40 -6.01
CA ALA A 73 11.33 12.83 -4.64
C ALA A 73 12.58 13.41 -3.97
N ILE A 74 13.72 12.73 -4.09
CA ILE A 74 15.02 13.19 -3.56
C ILE A 74 15.41 14.52 -4.19
N ASP A 75 15.28 14.67 -5.50
CA ASP A 75 15.64 15.89 -6.20
C ASP A 75 14.72 17.06 -5.84
N LEU A 76 13.42 16.84 -5.69
CA LEU A 76 12.48 17.86 -5.21
C LEU A 76 12.85 18.33 -3.79
N ILE A 77 13.12 17.41 -2.87
CA ILE A 77 13.53 17.76 -1.50
C ILE A 77 14.85 18.51 -1.50
N ARG A 78 15.87 18.00 -2.21
CA ARG A 78 17.20 18.61 -2.29
C ARG A 78 17.12 20.03 -2.84
N ASN A 79 16.39 20.22 -3.94
CA ASN A 79 16.23 21.54 -4.57
C ASN A 79 15.50 22.51 -3.64
N HIS A 80 14.40 22.08 -3.02
CA HIS A 80 13.65 22.89 -2.07
C HIS A 80 14.51 23.30 -0.87
N HIS A 81 15.15 22.34 -0.21
CA HIS A 81 15.99 22.60 0.95
C HIS A 81 17.21 23.48 0.62
N SER A 82 17.81 23.33 -0.56
CA SER A 82 18.95 24.16 -0.98
C SER A 82 18.58 25.62 -1.25
N LEU A 83 17.35 25.86 -1.70
CA LEU A 83 16.90 27.20 -2.11
C LEU A 83 16.18 27.96 -1.00
N VAL A 84 15.39 27.26 -0.18
CA VAL A 84 14.54 27.83 0.89
C VAL A 84 14.53 26.91 2.12
N PRO A 85 15.67 26.68 2.79
CA PRO A 85 15.80 25.72 3.89
C PRO A 85 14.87 26.00 5.08
N GLU A 86 14.41 27.24 5.25
CA GLU A 86 13.49 27.65 6.30
C GLU A 86 12.03 27.23 6.06
N ARG A 87 11.68 26.84 4.82
CA ARG A 87 10.33 26.42 4.46
C ARG A 87 10.20 24.91 4.60
N PRO A 88 9.24 24.37 5.38
CA PRO A 88 9.02 22.93 5.43
C PRO A 88 8.50 22.41 4.09
N PHE A 89 8.56 21.09 3.89
CA PHE A 89 7.97 20.41 2.73
C PHE A 89 6.94 19.37 3.19
N PHE A 90 6.02 19.04 2.29
CA PHE A 90 5.13 17.89 2.41
C PHE A 90 5.32 17.01 1.18
N LEU A 91 5.88 15.80 1.39
CA LEU A 91 6.03 14.80 0.35
C LEU A 91 4.95 13.74 0.53
N TYR A 92 4.07 13.61 -0.46
CA TYR A 92 3.21 12.45 -0.63
C TYR A 92 3.83 11.55 -1.70
N LEU A 93 4.23 10.33 -1.31
CA LEU A 93 4.90 9.33 -2.15
C LEU A 93 4.09 8.02 -2.22
N PRO A 94 2.92 8.01 -2.88
CA PRO A 94 2.15 6.79 -3.13
C PRO A 94 2.80 5.97 -4.24
N PHE A 95 3.46 4.87 -3.89
CA PHE A 95 4.02 3.97 -4.89
C PHE A 95 2.90 3.22 -5.64
N GLY A 96 3.10 2.94 -6.94
CA GLY A 96 2.31 1.91 -7.61
C GLY A 96 2.70 0.49 -7.16
N ALA A 97 3.89 0.34 -6.57
CA ALA A 97 4.31 -0.89 -5.93
C ALA A 97 3.57 -1.07 -4.58
N THR A 98 3.05 -2.22 -4.23
CA THR A 98 3.09 -3.54 -4.90
C THR A 98 1.74 -3.91 -5.52
N HIS A 99 1.06 -2.97 -6.18
CA HIS A 99 -0.09 -3.31 -7.02
C HIS A 99 0.37 -4.24 -8.15
N ALA A 100 -0.57 -4.98 -8.74
CA ALA A 100 -0.26 -5.68 -9.96
C ALA A 100 -0.19 -4.66 -11.14
N PRO A 101 0.62 -4.93 -12.17
CA PRO A 101 1.41 -6.15 -12.37
C PRO A 101 2.62 -6.22 -11.42
N HIS A 102 2.82 -7.36 -10.78
CA HIS A 102 4.01 -7.56 -9.95
C HIS A 102 5.24 -7.61 -10.85
N GLN A 103 6.03 -6.54 -10.85
CA GLN A 103 7.17 -6.35 -11.74
C GLN A 103 8.38 -5.87 -10.92
N ALA A 104 9.54 -6.48 -11.11
CA ALA A 104 10.75 -6.12 -10.38
C ALA A 104 12.00 -6.37 -11.23
N PRO A 105 13.12 -5.68 -10.95
CA PRO A 105 14.40 -5.97 -11.60
C PRO A 105 14.85 -7.44 -11.43
N ASP A 106 15.54 -7.98 -12.43
CA ASP A 106 15.91 -9.41 -12.52
C ASP A 106 16.75 -9.89 -11.33
N ASP A 107 17.64 -9.04 -10.83
CA ASP A 107 18.50 -9.31 -9.68
C ASP A 107 17.71 -9.40 -8.37
N TYR A 108 16.58 -8.69 -8.24
CA TYR A 108 15.64 -8.87 -7.14
C TYR A 108 14.84 -10.16 -7.29
N LEU A 109 14.33 -10.46 -8.49
CA LEU A 109 13.61 -11.72 -8.76
C LEU A 109 14.45 -12.96 -8.39
N ALA A 110 15.75 -12.92 -8.71
CA ALA A 110 16.67 -14.01 -8.42
C ALA A 110 16.80 -14.35 -6.92
N LYS A 111 16.64 -13.36 -6.01
CA LYS A 111 16.75 -13.57 -4.55
C LYS A 111 15.68 -14.50 -3.99
N TYR A 112 14.53 -14.56 -4.65
CA TYR A 112 13.32 -15.21 -4.14
C TYR A 112 13.06 -16.60 -4.71
N ARG A 113 13.81 -17.04 -5.72
CA ARG A 113 13.67 -18.37 -6.33
C ARG A 113 13.67 -19.49 -5.28
N GLY A 114 12.59 -20.27 -5.24
CA GLY A 114 12.39 -21.42 -4.34
C GLY A 114 12.04 -21.06 -2.89
N ARG A 115 11.90 -19.77 -2.55
CA ARG A 115 11.58 -19.35 -1.16
C ARG A 115 10.17 -19.76 -0.72
N PHE A 116 9.28 -20.00 -1.67
CA PHE A 116 7.85 -20.20 -1.43
C PHE A 116 7.36 -21.63 -1.69
N ASP A 117 8.28 -22.57 -1.94
CA ASP A 117 7.97 -23.96 -2.33
C ASP A 117 7.20 -24.75 -1.26
N GLU A 118 7.29 -24.35 0.01
CA GLU A 118 6.52 -24.94 1.12
C GLU A 118 5.02 -24.60 1.04
N GLY A 119 4.63 -23.62 0.23
CA GLY A 119 3.24 -23.29 -0.05
C GLY A 119 2.56 -22.35 0.94
N TRP A 120 1.43 -21.79 0.53
CA TRP A 120 0.72 -20.77 1.27
C TRP A 120 0.18 -21.23 2.63
N ASP A 121 -0.16 -22.51 2.80
CA ASP A 121 -0.71 -23.00 4.08
C ASP A 121 0.36 -22.94 5.18
N VAL A 122 1.58 -23.41 4.89
CA VAL A 122 2.73 -23.34 5.81
C VAL A 122 3.14 -21.90 6.06
N TRP A 123 3.20 -21.07 5.01
CA TRP A 123 3.53 -19.66 5.15
C TRP A 123 2.51 -18.88 5.99
N ARG A 124 1.22 -19.19 5.88
CA ARG A 124 0.18 -18.55 6.68
C ARG A 124 0.33 -18.85 8.17
N GLU A 125 0.58 -20.11 8.52
CA GLU A 125 0.83 -20.52 9.92
C GLU A 125 2.11 -19.89 10.47
N ARG A 126 3.19 -19.86 9.68
CA ARG A 126 4.46 -19.24 10.05
C ARG A 126 4.32 -17.74 10.27
N THR A 127 3.61 -17.04 9.40
CA THR A 127 3.36 -15.60 9.53
C THR A 127 2.54 -15.30 10.78
N HIS A 128 1.50 -16.09 11.06
CA HIS A 128 0.68 -15.94 12.26
C HIS A 128 1.52 -16.10 13.54
N GLN A 129 2.34 -17.15 13.62
CA GLN A 129 3.21 -17.35 14.79
C GLN A 129 4.23 -16.25 14.95
N ARG A 130 4.87 -15.82 13.86
CA ARG A 130 5.83 -14.71 13.91
C ARG A 130 5.18 -13.40 14.37
N GLN A 131 3.95 -13.10 13.93
CA GLN A 131 3.22 -11.92 14.38
C GLN A 131 2.90 -11.99 15.88
N LEU A 132 2.59 -13.16 16.43
CA LEU A 132 2.40 -13.38 17.87
C LEU A 132 3.72 -13.17 18.64
N GLU A 133 4.81 -13.78 18.19
CA GLU A 133 6.15 -13.66 18.80
C GLU A 133 6.65 -12.20 18.82
N MET A 134 6.35 -11.44 17.76
CA MET A 134 6.72 -10.02 17.65
C MET A 134 5.76 -9.08 18.39
N GLY A 135 4.62 -9.57 18.89
CA GLY A 135 3.59 -8.74 19.53
C GLY A 135 2.82 -7.83 18.57
N ILE A 136 2.92 -8.05 17.24
CA ILE A 136 2.16 -7.29 16.23
C ILE A 136 0.66 -7.56 16.38
N ILE A 137 0.31 -8.81 16.70
CA ILE A 137 -1.04 -9.21 17.07
C ILE A 137 -1.06 -9.64 18.54
N PRO A 138 -2.14 -9.37 19.29
CA PRO A 138 -2.23 -9.75 20.70
C PRO A 138 -2.07 -11.26 20.91
N GLU A 139 -1.52 -11.64 22.07
CA GLU A 139 -1.43 -13.03 22.50
C GLU A 139 -2.81 -13.70 22.47
N GLY A 140 -2.86 -14.96 21.99
CA GLY A 140 -4.10 -15.72 21.86
C GLY A 140 -4.98 -15.31 20.67
N THR A 141 -4.51 -14.44 19.77
CA THR A 141 -5.24 -14.17 18.52
C THR A 141 -5.33 -15.44 17.67
N ASP A 142 -6.54 -15.91 17.40
CA ASP A 142 -6.77 -17.07 16.52
C ASP A 142 -6.46 -16.76 15.05
N LEU A 143 -5.90 -17.73 14.34
CA LEU A 143 -5.80 -17.68 12.89
C LEU A 143 -7.18 -17.93 12.27
N ALA A 144 -7.66 -16.99 11.45
CA ALA A 144 -8.94 -17.18 10.78
C ALA A 144 -8.92 -18.44 9.88
N PRO A 145 -10.05 -19.13 9.70
CA PRO A 145 -10.16 -20.23 8.74
C PRO A 145 -9.73 -19.82 7.32
N ARG A 146 -9.43 -20.81 6.49
CA ARG A 146 -9.20 -20.60 5.05
C ARG A 146 -10.38 -19.85 4.44
N ASN A 147 -10.09 -18.82 3.62
CA ASN A 147 -11.13 -18.08 2.94
C ASN A 147 -11.90 -19.01 1.96
N PRO A 148 -13.23 -18.84 1.81
CA PRO A 148 -14.01 -19.64 0.87
C PRO A 148 -13.41 -19.58 -0.55
N GLY A 149 -13.29 -20.74 -1.21
CA GLY A 149 -12.74 -20.86 -2.57
C GLY A 149 -11.23 -21.14 -2.63
N VAL A 150 -10.47 -20.88 -1.56
CA VAL A 150 -9.03 -21.21 -1.55
C VAL A 150 -8.85 -22.71 -1.35
N ARG A 151 -8.09 -23.36 -2.24
CA ARG A 151 -7.72 -24.78 -2.15
C ARG A 151 -6.58 -24.99 -1.14
N PRO A 152 -6.55 -26.12 -0.41
CA PRO A 152 -5.34 -26.57 0.28
C PRO A 152 -4.16 -26.65 -0.69
N TRP A 153 -2.96 -26.26 -0.24
CA TRP A 153 -1.75 -26.29 -1.07
C TRP A 153 -1.45 -27.69 -1.66
N ASN A 154 -1.69 -28.73 -0.85
CA ASN A 154 -1.45 -30.11 -1.24
C ASN A 154 -2.46 -30.66 -2.26
N ASP A 155 -3.56 -29.94 -2.52
CA ASP A 155 -4.54 -30.33 -3.53
C ASP A 155 -4.16 -29.79 -4.92
N LEU A 156 -3.17 -28.91 -5.03
CA LEU A 156 -2.67 -28.39 -6.31
C LEU A 156 -1.87 -29.46 -7.07
N ASP A 157 -1.77 -29.34 -8.39
CA ASP A 157 -0.78 -30.09 -9.16
C ASP A 157 0.58 -29.37 -9.22
N ASP A 158 1.58 -30.00 -9.86
CA ASP A 158 2.94 -29.45 -9.95
C ASP A 158 3.01 -28.14 -10.74
N THR A 159 2.19 -28.00 -11.79
CA THR A 159 2.14 -26.79 -12.63
C THR A 159 1.50 -25.64 -11.85
N GLU A 160 0.38 -25.91 -11.17
CA GLU A 160 -0.31 -24.95 -10.29
C GLU A 160 0.62 -24.46 -9.17
N ARG A 161 1.36 -25.37 -8.52
CA ARG A 161 2.34 -24.99 -7.48
C ARG A 161 3.47 -24.12 -8.04
N ALA A 162 4.08 -24.54 -9.16
CA ALA A 162 5.18 -23.80 -9.76
C ALA A 162 4.75 -22.38 -10.17
N PHE A 163 3.56 -22.25 -10.76
CA PHE A 163 2.98 -20.96 -11.13
C PHE A 163 2.71 -20.09 -9.90
N ALA A 164 2.02 -20.63 -8.89
CA ALA A 164 1.71 -19.90 -7.65
C ALA A 164 2.98 -19.44 -6.91
N CYS A 165 4.00 -20.30 -6.79
CA CYS A 165 5.28 -19.90 -6.19
C CYS A 165 5.91 -18.75 -6.96
N ARG A 166 5.97 -18.85 -8.29
CA ARG A 166 6.64 -17.86 -9.13
C ARG A 166 5.97 -16.49 -9.09
N LEU A 167 4.64 -16.45 -8.99
CA LEU A 167 3.87 -15.22 -8.77
C LEU A 167 4.18 -14.58 -7.41
N GLN A 168 4.29 -15.39 -6.34
CA GLN A 168 4.66 -14.90 -5.02
C GLN A 168 6.12 -14.40 -4.95
N GLU A 169 7.03 -15.05 -5.67
CA GLU A 169 8.42 -14.59 -5.82
C GLU A 169 8.47 -13.20 -6.45
N ALA A 170 7.68 -12.95 -7.50
CA ALA A 170 7.58 -11.64 -8.13
C ALA A 170 7.05 -10.57 -7.17
N PHE A 171 5.97 -10.86 -6.44
CA PHE A 171 5.45 -9.96 -5.41
C PHE A 171 6.51 -9.63 -4.34
N ALA A 172 7.21 -10.65 -3.82
CA ALA A 172 8.21 -10.47 -2.78
C ALA A 172 9.43 -9.68 -3.28
N ALA A 173 9.87 -9.91 -4.52
CA ALA A 173 10.93 -9.15 -5.17
C ALA A 173 10.53 -7.68 -5.36
N PHE A 174 9.29 -7.42 -5.75
CA PHE A 174 8.77 -6.08 -5.96
C PHE A 174 8.69 -5.29 -4.65
N LEU A 175 8.25 -5.94 -3.57
CA LEU A 175 8.25 -5.37 -2.23
C LEU A 175 9.67 -5.06 -1.74
N ASP A 176 10.61 -6.00 -1.87
CA ASP A 176 12.02 -5.81 -1.47
C ASP A 176 12.68 -4.67 -2.23
N HIS A 177 12.46 -4.60 -3.55
CA HIS A 177 12.95 -3.50 -4.38
C HIS A 177 12.40 -2.16 -3.89
N THR A 178 11.09 -2.09 -3.63
CA THR A 178 10.44 -0.86 -3.16
C THR A 178 10.96 -0.41 -1.80
N VAL A 179 11.15 -1.34 -0.86
CA VAL A 179 11.75 -1.04 0.45
C VAL A 179 13.18 -0.56 0.31
N ALA A 180 13.98 -1.13 -0.60
CA ALA A 180 15.33 -0.65 -0.88
C ALA A 180 15.34 0.77 -1.45
N GLN A 181 14.41 1.12 -2.34
CA GLN A 181 14.28 2.48 -2.86
C GLN A 181 13.80 3.47 -1.79
N LEU A 182 12.86 3.08 -0.93
CA LEU A 182 12.48 3.88 0.24
C LEU A 182 13.70 4.13 1.16
N GLY A 183 14.56 3.13 1.35
CA GLY A 183 15.83 3.28 2.05
C GLY A 183 16.71 4.39 1.47
N ARG A 184 16.80 4.51 0.14
CA ARG A 184 17.56 5.60 -0.52
C ARG A 184 16.98 6.98 -0.21
N LEU A 185 15.66 7.11 -0.12
CA LEU A 185 15.01 8.36 0.27
C LEU A 185 15.34 8.72 1.73
N ILE A 186 15.25 7.76 2.64
CA ILE A 186 15.59 7.97 4.06
C ILE A 186 17.07 8.34 4.20
N ASP A 187 17.99 7.66 3.51
CA ASP A 187 19.42 8.01 3.47
C ASP A 187 19.66 9.41 2.92
N ALA A 188 18.84 9.87 1.96
CA ALA A 188 18.94 11.22 1.43
C ALA A 188 18.47 12.28 2.44
N LEU A 189 17.42 12.00 3.21
CA LEU A 189 16.99 12.87 4.31
C LEU A 189 18.08 12.98 5.39
N ASP A 190 18.75 11.87 5.73
CA ASP A 190 19.86 11.86 6.69
C ASP A 190 21.04 12.69 6.20
N LYS A 191 21.46 12.51 4.93
CA LYS A 191 22.55 13.30 4.32
C LYS A 191 22.25 14.80 4.19
N LEU A 192 20.98 15.18 4.23
CA LEU A 192 20.53 16.58 4.21
C LEU A 192 20.30 17.13 5.63
N ASP A 193 20.59 16.37 6.69
CA ASP A 193 20.30 16.70 8.08
C ASP A 193 18.80 16.97 8.35
N LEU A 194 17.92 16.32 7.57
CA LEU A 194 16.47 16.48 7.65
C LEU A 194 15.76 15.33 8.39
N ALA A 195 16.41 14.17 8.52
CA ALA A 195 15.78 12.95 9.04
C ALA A 195 15.18 13.13 10.44
N GLU A 196 15.92 13.76 11.35
CA GLU A 196 15.49 13.94 12.75
C GLU A 196 14.19 14.75 12.88
N ASN A 197 14.00 15.75 12.01
CA ASN A 197 12.84 16.66 12.05
C ASN A 197 11.78 16.34 10.97
N THR A 198 11.81 15.13 10.40
CA THR A 198 10.80 14.69 9.43
C THR A 198 9.85 13.70 10.08
N LEU A 199 8.55 14.00 10.06
CA LEU A 199 7.50 13.03 10.35
C LEU A 199 7.32 12.11 9.13
N VAL A 200 7.71 10.84 9.28
CA VAL A 200 7.53 9.80 8.27
C VAL A 200 6.33 8.94 8.66
N VAL A 201 5.37 8.81 7.75
CA VAL A 201 4.21 7.94 7.86
C VAL A 201 4.25 6.93 6.72
N GLY A 202 4.33 5.65 7.05
CA GLY A 202 4.26 4.54 6.09
C GLY A 202 3.03 3.68 6.34
N THR A 203 2.23 3.42 5.30
CA THR A 203 1.06 2.55 5.36
C THR A 203 0.81 1.87 4.01
N SER A 204 -0.05 0.85 4.00
CA SER A 204 -0.72 0.40 2.77
C SER A 204 -2.08 1.07 2.63
N ASP A 205 -2.63 1.13 1.43
CA ASP A 205 -3.92 1.75 1.13
C ASP A 205 -5.10 0.76 1.26
N ASN A 206 -4.82 -0.55 1.21
CA ASN A 206 -5.77 -1.64 1.44
C ASN A 206 -5.05 -2.98 1.69
N GLY A 207 -5.81 -3.99 2.13
CA GLY A 207 -5.29 -5.34 2.32
C GLY A 207 -4.91 -6.04 1.01
N ALA A 208 -4.17 -7.15 1.07
CA ALA A 208 -3.68 -7.87 -0.10
C ALA A 208 -4.80 -8.24 -1.09
N SER A 209 -4.56 -7.99 -2.39
CA SER A 209 -5.55 -8.09 -3.46
C SER A 209 -6.02 -9.53 -3.78
N GLN A 210 -7.29 -9.67 -4.14
CA GLN A 210 -7.89 -10.93 -4.63
C GLN A 210 -8.00 -10.98 -6.17
N GLU A 211 -7.46 -9.99 -6.87
CA GLU A 211 -7.71 -9.78 -8.31
C GLU A 211 -6.96 -10.80 -9.18
N GLY A 212 -6.01 -11.57 -8.64
CA GLY A 212 -5.42 -12.72 -9.34
C GLY A 212 -6.26 -14.01 -9.35
N ASN A 213 -7.49 -14.01 -8.83
CA ASN A 213 -8.39 -15.18 -8.80
C ASN A 213 -7.82 -16.39 -8.03
N ASP A 214 -8.40 -17.57 -8.21
CA ASP A 214 -8.05 -18.80 -7.48
C ASP A 214 -6.66 -19.36 -7.84
N THR A 215 -6.21 -19.13 -9.07
CA THR A 215 -5.00 -19.71 -9.68
C THR A 215 -3.86 -18.71 -9.87
N GLY A 216 -4.14 -17.40 -9.88
CA GLY A 216 -3.21 -16.38 -10.36
C GLY A 216 -3.40 -16.12 -11.85
N VAL A 217 -2.78 -15.05 -12.35
CA VAL A 217 -2.85 -14.65 -13.78
C VAL A 217 -1.50 -14.15 -14.28
N LEU A 218 -1.18 -14.44 -15.55
CA LEU A 218 -0.06 -13.86 -16.29
C LEU A 218 -0.38 -12.46 -16.84
N ASP A 219 -1.66 -12.14 -16.93
CA ASP A 219 -2.23 -10.88 -17.41
C ASP A 219 -3.45 -10.50 -16.57
N GLU A 220 -3.32 -9.45 -15.77
CA GLU A 220 -4.36 -8.95 -14.86
C GLU A 220 -5.63 -8.49 -15.56
N PHE A 221 -5.55 -8.07 -16.84
CA PHE A 221 -6.75 -7.71 -17.58
C PHE A 221 -7.71 -8.90 -17.74
N ARG A 222 -7.25 -10.14 -17.56
CA ARG A 222 -8.15 -11.31 -17.45
C ARG A 222 -9.17 -11.16 -16.32
N HIS A 223 -8.77 -10.61 -15.16
CA HIS A 223 -9.67 -10.37 -14.04
C HIS A 223 -10.78 -9.40 -14.41
N PHE A 224 -10.41 -8.23 -14.94
CA PHE A 224 -11.37 -7.19 -15.35
C PHE A 224 -12.32 -7.67 -16.48
N ASN A 225 -11.88 -8.63 -17.30
CA ASN A 225 -12.67 -9.24 -18.35
C ASN A 225 -13.37 -10.55 -17.95
N GLY A 226 -13.31 -10.95 -16.67
CA GLY A 226 -13.96 -12.18 -16.17
C GLY A 226 -13.46 -13.47 -16.83
N THR A 227 -12.21 -13.48 -17.28
CA THR A 227 -11.58 -14.60 -18.00
C THR A 227 -10.63 -15.34 -17.07
N ALA A 228 -10.68 -16.68 -17.08
CA ALA A 228 -9.76 -17.50 -16.31
C ALA A 228 -8.37 -17.59 -16.96
N GLU A 229 -7.36 -17.97 -16.17
CA GLU A 229 -6.05 -18.32 -16.71
C GLU A 229 -6.06 -19.71 -17.34
N ASP A 230 -5.28 -19.90 -18.41
CA ASP A 230 -5.11 -21.21 -19.04
C ASP A 230 -3.92 -21.96 -18.44
N MET A 231 -4.19 -22.76 -17.40
CA MET A 231 -3.16 -23.55 -16.71
C MET A 231 -2.41 -24.55 -17.60
N SER A 232 -2.92 -24.87 -18.80
CA SER A 232 -2.22 -25.77 -19.72
C SER A 232 -1.02 -25.13 -20.43
N SER A 233 -0.93 -23.79 -20.44
CA SER A 233 0.12 -23.05 -21.14
C SER A 233 1.03 -22.21 -20.24
N VAL A 234 0.70 -22.04 -18.94
CA VAL A 234 1.51 -21.21 -18.02
C VAL A 234 2.93 -21.75 -17.81
N GLY A 235 3.13 -23.07 -17.93
CA GLY A 235 4.43 -23.72 -17.75
C GLY A 235 5.50 -23.19 -18.70
N ASP A 236 5.12 -22.79 -19.91
CA ASP A 236 6.03 -22.26 -20.93
C ASP A 236 6.45 -20.81 -20.66
N ARG A 237 5.80 -20.13 -19.70
CA ARG A 237 5.96 -18.70 -19.42
C ARG A 237 6.31 -18.37 -17.97
N LEU A 238 6.72 -19.36 -17.17
CA LEU A 238 7.11 -19.13 -15.77
C LEU A 238 8.26 -18.12 -15.61
N ASP A 239 9.18 -18.07 -16.57
CA ASP A 239 10.30 -17.12 -16.56
C ASP A 239 9.94 -15.72 -17.09
N ASP A 240 8.70 -15.51 -17.55
CA ASP A 240 8.19 -14.18 -17.88
C ASP A 240 7.70 -13.45 -16.61
N ILE A 241 7.24 -14.20 -15.60
CA ILE A 241 6.61 -13.68 -14.38
C ILE A 241 7.58 -12.78 -13.59
N GLY A 242 7.10 -11.59 -13.24
CA GLY A 242 7.89 -10.59 -12.54
C GLY A 242 8.70 -9.69 -13.48
N THR A 243 8.88 -10.08 -14.73
CA THR A 243 9.62 -9.29 -15.71
C THR A 243 8.70 -8.37 -16.49
N ARG A 244 9.29 -7.44 -17.26
CA ARG A 244 8.64 -6.58 -18.26
C ARG A 244 7.84 -7.29 -19.37
N ARG A 245 7.76 -8.63 -19.35
CA ARG A 245 7.02 -9.47 -20.33
C ARG A 245 5.72 -10.05 -19.76
N SER A 246 5.36 -9.67 -18.55
CA SER A 246 4.18 -10.18 -17.85
C SER A 246 3.43 -9.07 -17.14
N PHE A 247 2.13 -9.27 -16.95
CA PHE A 247 1.26 -8.32 -16.27
C PHE A 247 0.53 -9.05 -15.12
N THR A 248 1.30 -9.63 -14.20
CA THR A 248 0.83 -10.72 -13.33
C THR A 248 0.16 -10.28 -12.02
N ASN A 249 -0.77 -11.11 -11.52
CA ASN A 249 -1.29 -11.05 -10.15
C ASN A 249 -1.35 -12.47 -9.53
N TYR A 250 -1.19 -12.57 -8.21
CA TYR A 250 -1.06 -13.84 -7.47
C TYR A 250 -2.40 -14.50 -7.08
N PRO A 251 -2.45 -15.82 -6.80
CA PRO A 251 -3.69 -16.47 -6.40
C PRO A 251 -4.19 -16.02 -5.02
N TRP A 252 -5.50 -16.22 -4.78
CA TRP A 252 -6.15 -16.03 -3.47
C TRP A 252 -5.41 -16.74 -2.33
N GLY A 253 -4.77 -17.87 -2.61
CA GLY A 253 -3.94 -18.60 -1.67
C GLY A 253 -2.82 -17.76 -1.08
N TRP A 254 -2.14 -16.94 -1.88
CA TRP A 254 -1.11 -16.01 -1.41
C TRP A 254 -1.68 -14.70 -0.86
N ALA A 255 -2.76 -14.19 -1.45
CA ALA A 255 -3.46 -13.04 -0.91
C ALA A 255 -3.91 -13.25 0.55
N GLN A 256 -4.33 -14.48 0.94
CA GLN A 256 -4.75 -14.75 2.32
C GLN A 256 -3.55 -14.80 3.28
N VAL A 257 -2.35 -15.12 2.78
CA VAL A 257 -1.12 -15.06 3.57
C VAL A 257 -0.80 -13.60 3.87
N GLY A 258 -0.87 -12.72 2.87
CA GLY A 258 -0.67 -11.28 3.03
C GLY A 258 -1.63 -10.64 4.04
N ASN A 259 -2.84 -11.19 4.19
CA ASN A 259 -3.87 -10.70 5.11
C ASN A 259 -3.92 -11.42 6.46
N THR A 260 -2.89 -12.22 6.81
CA THR A 260 -2.84 -12.94 8.08
C THR A 260 -2.86 -11.97 9.27
N PRO A 261 -3.69 -12.22 10.31
CA PRO A 261 -4.50 -13.42 10.57
C PRO A 261 -5.97 -13.30 10.09
N ALA A 262 -6.31 -12.22 9.40
CA ALA A 262 -7.68 -11.83 9.14
C ALA A 262 -8.32 -12.54 7.94
N LYS A 263 -9.63 -12.30 7.78
CA LYS A 263 -10.46 -12.86 6.70
C LYS A 263 -10.53 -11.89 5.52
N ARG A 264 -10.66 -12.46 4.32
CA ARG A 264 -10.86 -11.75 3.03
C ARG A 264 -9.68 -10.84 2.64
N TYR A 265 -9.93 -9.89 1.75
CA TYR A 265 -8.94 -9.21 0.90
C TYR A 265 -9.32 -7.75 0.65
N LYS A 266 -8.51 -7.04 -0.15
CA LYS A 266 -8.88 -5.80 -0.86
C LYS A 266 -10.35 -5.86 -1.31
N GLN A 267 -11.02 -4.69 -1.27
CA GLN A 267 -12.45 -4.51 -1.61
C GLN A 267 -13.45 -5.02 -0.54
N ASN A 268 -13.01 -5.72 0.52
CA ASN A 268 -13.90 -6.19 1.59
C ASN A 268 -13.71 -5.41 2.90
N THR A 269 -14.77 -5.30 3.70
CA THR A 269 -14.74 -4.63 5.02
C THR A 269 -14.23 -5.51 6.18
N HIS A 270 -13.93 -6.78 5.90
CA HIS A 270 -13.34 -7.70 6.87
C HIS A 270 -11.91 -7.30 7.18
N GLY A 271 -11.32 -7.83 8.27
CA GLY A 271 -9.98 -7.43 8.68
C GLY A 271 -8.92 -7.54 7.57
N GLY A 272 -9.02 -8.52 6.67
CA GLY A 272 -8.05 -8.67 5.57
C GLY A 272 -8.22 -7.68 4.41
N GLY A 273 -9.22 -6.80 4.45
CA GLY A 273 -9.35 -5.74 3.45
C GLY A 273 -9.13 -4.33 3.99
N VAL A 274 -9.13 -4.14 5.33
CA VAL A 274 -9.09 -2.82 5.97
C VAL A 274 -8.18 -2.74 7.21
N ARG A 275 -7.32 -3.74 7.44
CA ARG A 275 -6.34 -3.72 8.53
C ARG A 275 -4.95 -3.70 7.93
N ASP A 276 -4.45 -2.49 7.77
CA ASP A 276 -3.18 -2.22 7.10
C ASP A 276 -2.08 -1.93 8.12
N PRO A 277 -0.80 -2.21 7.80
CA PRO A 277 0.30 -1.78 8.65
C PRO A 277 0.37 -0.26 8.65
N LEU A 278 0.60 0.35 9.81
CA LEU A 278 0.88 1.78 9.95
C LEU A 278 2.15 1.95 10.79
N ILE A 279 3.15 2.61 10.21
CA ILE A 279 4.41 2.96 10.87
C ILE A 279 4.50 4.48 10.89
N ILE A 280 4.72 5.05 12.08
CA ILE A 280 4.96 6.47 12.26
C ILE A 280 6.33 6.62 12.93
N SER A 281 7.21 7.41 12.31
CA SER A 281 8.52 7.76 12.85
C SER A 281 8.68 9.28 12.83
N TRP A 282 9.08 9.85 13.96
CA TRP A 282 9.42 11.26 14.06
C TRP A 282 10.38 11.46 15.25
N PRO A 283 11.70 11.40 15.02
CA PRO A 283 12.68 11.34 16.10
C PRO A 283 12.58 12.49 17.10
N THR A 284 12.34 13.73 16.63
CA THR A 284 12.20 14.90 17.51
C THR A 284 10.82 15.06 18.13
N GLY A 285 9.77 14.48 17.54
CA GLY A 285 8.39 14.65 18.01
C GLY A 285 7.81 13.44 18.77
N ILE A 286 8.50 12.30 18.78
CA ILE A 286 8.13 11.10 19.54
C ILE A 286 9.27 10.79 20.51
N GLY A 287 8.97 10.77 21.82
CA GLY A 287 9.95 10.51 22.87
C GLY A 287 10.70 9.19 22.67
N ALA A 288 12.00 9.17 22.98
CA ALA A 288 12.86 8.01 22.76
C ALA A 288 12.37 6.74 23.49
N GLU A 289 11.66 6.92 24.61
CA GLU A 289 11.01 5.85 25.35
C GLU A 289 9.84 5.21 24.60
N VAL A 290 9.20 5.92 23.66
CA VAL A 290 8.06 5.44 22.84
C VAL A 290 8.51 4.86 21.50
N GLN A 291 9.65 5.30 20.97
CA GLN A 291 10.16 4.83 19.68
C GLN A 291 10.34 3.31 19.66
N GLY A 292 9.93 2.68 18.55
CA GLY A 292 9.99 1.23 18.35
C GLY A 292 8.91 0.42 19.09
N GLN A 293 8.00 1.07 19.83
CA GLN A 293 6.88 0.38 20.47
C GLN A 293 5.74 0.10 19.49
N ILE A 294 4.92 -0.90 19.81
CA ILE A 294 3.69 -1.24 19.11
C ILE A 294 2.51 -0.58 19.82
N ARG A 295 1.61 0.03 19.05
CA ARG A 295 0.35 0.64 19.53
C ARG A 295 -0.84 -0.16 19.00
N HIS A 296 -1.82 -0.44 19.86
CA HIS A 296 -2.99 -1.28 19.53
C HIS A 296 -4.31 -0.52 19.53
N GLN A 297 -4.29 0.80 19.76
CA GLN A 297 -5.46 1.66 19.66
C GLN A 297 -6.04 1.61 18.24
N PHE A 298 -7.36 1.53 18.15
CA PHE A 298 -8.04 1.54 16.86
C PHE A 298 -7.93 2.92 16.20
N HIS A 299 -7.49 2.93 14.94
CA HIS A 299 -7.45 4.11 14.09
C HIS A 299 -7.87 3.78 12.67
N HIS A 300 -8.20 4.82 11.91
CA HIS A 300 -8.64 4.74 10.52
C HIS A 300 -7.88 5.76 9.67
N ILE A 301 -7.77 5.55 8.35
CA ILE A 301 -6.98 6.41 7.45
C ILE A 301 -7.36 7.90 7.54
N THR A 302 -8.63 8.20 7.86
CA THR A 302 -9.14 9.56 8.10
C THR A 302 -8.45 10.30 9.24
N ASP A 303 -7.77 9.56 10.13
CA ASP A 303 -7.08 10.10 11.31
C ASP A 303 -5.71 10.69 10.97
N LEU A 304 -5.15 10.38 9.79
CA LEU A 304 -3.85 10.92 9.36
C LEU A 304 -3.89 12.45 9.18
N ALA A 305 -4.90 12.97 8.50
CA ALA A 305 -5.03 14.41 8.25
C ALA A 305 -5.03 15.24 9.55
N PRO A 306 -5.90 15.00 10.55
CA PRO A 306 -5.84 15.74 11.81
C PRO A 306 -4.54 15.50 12.58
N THR A 307 -3.93 14.32 12.48
CA THR A 307 -2.63 14.05 13.12
C THR A 307 -1.52 14.91 12.55
N ILE A 308 -1.45 15.03 11.21
CA ILE A 308 -0.45 15.86 10.53
C ILE A 308 -0.69 17.35 10.83
N LEU A 309 -1.95 17.80 10.79
CA LEU A 309 -2.30 19.18 11.14
C LEU A 309 -1.89 19.53 12.57
N GLU A 310 -2.22 18.67 13.54
CA GLU A 310 -1.82 18.87 14.94
C GLU A 310 -0.30 18.80 15.10
N ALA A 311 0.40 17.94 14.36
CA ALA A 311 1.86 17.87 14.39
C ALA A 311 2.54 19.13 13.82
N CYS A 312 1.87 19.85 12.93
CA CYS A 312 2.34 21.10 12.37
C CYS A 312 1.83 22.34 13.12
N ASP A 313 1.08 22.19 14.21
CA ASP A 313 0.39 23.28 14.92
C ASP A 313 -0.53 24.10 13.98
N ILE A 314 -1.24 23.42 13.07
CA ILE A 314 -2.15 24.03 12.10
C ILE A 314 -3.60 23.67 12.44
N GLU A 315 -4.45 24.70 12.54
CA GLU A 315 -5.90 24.50 12.61
C GLU A 315 -6.49 24.29 11.20
N MET A 316 -7.48 23.41 11.08
CA MET A 316 -8.18 23.21 9.81
C MET A 316 -8.95 24.49 9.43
N PRO A 317 -8.73 25.07 8.25
CA PRO A 317 -9.46 26.25 7.83
C PRO A 317 -10.94 25.95 7.59
N GLU A 318 -11.83 26.84 8.04
CA GLU A 318 -13.27 26.76 7.75
C GLU A 318 -13.59 26.90 6.25
N SER A 319 -12.72 27.60 5.50
CA SER A 319 -12.84 27.72 4.05
C SER A 319 -11.49 27.77 3.34
N VAL A 320 -11.44 27.22 2.12
CA VAL A 320 -10.27 27.27 1.23
C VAL A 320 -10.72 27.83 -0.11
N LYS A 321 -10.09 28.93 -0.55
CA LYS A 321 -10.43 29.63 -1.82
C LYS A 321 -11.93 29.95 -1.95
N GLY A 322 -12.59 30.28 -0.83
CA GLY A 322 -14.03 30.61 -0.78
C GLY A 322 -14.97 29.40 -0.78
N VAL A 323 -14.46 28.17 -0.69
CA VAL A 323 -15.26 26.95 -0.52
C VAL A 323 -15.26 26.56 0.95
N GLU A 324 -16.43 26.43 1.55
CA GLU A 324 -16.61 25.93 2.93
C GLU A 324 -16.14 24.48 3.02
N GLN A 325 -15.36 24.16 4.05
CA GLN A 325 -14.79 22.83 4.24
C GLN A 325 -15.72 21.95 5.06
N MET A 326 -15.79 20.66 4.71
CA MET A 326 -16.45 19.67 5.54
C MET A 326 -15.71 19.51 6.88
N PRO A 327 -16.41 19.15 7.97
CA PRO A 327 -15.76 18.80 9.22
C PRO A 327 -14.74 17.68 9.03
N ILE A 328 -13.64 17.74 9.80
CA ILE A 328 -12.73 16.60 9.89
C ILE A 328 -13.45 15.49 10.67
N HIS A 329 -13.65 14.35 10.01
CA HIS A 329 -14.29 13.16 10.60
C HIS A 329 -13.27 12.24 11.30
N GLY A 330 -11.98 12.48 11.09
CA GLY A 330 -10.90 11.76 11.77
C GLY A 330 -10.67 12.26 13.19
N THR A 331 -9.92 11.49 13.96
CA THR A 331 -9.43 11.87 15.29
C THR A 331 -7.92 11.71 15.32
N SER A 332 -7.21 12.75 15.75
CA SER A 332 -5.75 12.72 15.77
C SER A 332 -5.19 11.55 16.60
N MET A 333 -4.10 10.97 16.10
CA MET A 333 -3.30 9.94 16.74
C MET A 333 -2.20 10.51 17.64
N ARG A 334 -2.02 11.83 17.73
CA ARG A 334 -0.87 12.43 18.44
C ARG A 334 -0.78 12.01 19.91
N TYR A 335 -1.90 11.84 20.61
CA TYR A 335 -1.93 11.32 21.98
C TYR A 335 -1.23 9.95 22.14
N SER A 336 -1.17 9.14 21.07
CA SER A 336 -0.52 7.83 21.09
C SER A 336 1.01 7.91 21.11
N PHE A 337 1.57 9.09 20.85
CA PHE A 337 3.01 9.37 20.90
C PHE A 337 3.53 9.54 22.33
N ASP A 338 2.63 9.63 23.30
CA ASP A 338 2.98 9.71 24.72
C ASP A 338 3.22 8.33 25.32
N ALA A 339 4.12 8.25 26.31
CA ALA A 339 4.44 7.01 27.00
C ALA A 339 3.25 6.45 27.80
N GLU A 340 2.38 7.32 28.31
CA GLU A 340 1.16 6.94 29.05
C GLU A 340 0.14 6.18 28.18
N SER A 341 0.19 6.38 26.87
CA SER A 341 -0.68 5.72 25.90
C SER A 341 -0.21 4.31 25.50
N ALA A 342 0.76 3.74 26.21
CA ALA A 342 1.31 2.43 25.86
C ALA A 342 0.29 1.27 25.93
N ASP A 343 -0.58 1.27 26.94
CA ASP A 343 -1.64 0.26 27.05
C ASP A 343 -2.96 0.82 26.52
N HIS A 344 -3.42 0.29 25.38
CA HIS A 344 -4.71 0.64 24.77
C HIS A 344 -5.93 0.37 25.66
N ARG A 345 -5.79 -0.40 26.73
CA ARG A 345 -6.86 -0.66 27.71
C ARG A 345 -6.97 0.45 28.75
N THR A 346 -5.86 1.14 29.05
CA THR A 346 -5.85 2.27 29.99
C THR A 346 -6.08 3.59 29.25
N VAL A 347 -5.48 3.75 28.07
CA VAL A 347 -5.70 4.90 27.18
C VAL A 347 -6.21 4.36 25.83
N PRO A 348 -7.54 4.16 25.69
CA PRO A 348 -8.13 3.68 24.45
C PRO A 348 -8.13 4.76 23.36
N SER A 349 -8.47 4.35 22.15
CA SER A 349 -8.73 5.29 21.07
C SER A 349 -9.81 6.29 21.49
N PRO A 350 -9.62 7.60 21.28
CA PRO A 350 -10.66 8.61 21.51
C PRO A 350 -11.82 8.51 20.49
N LYS A 351 -11.67 7.70 19.44
CA LYS A 351 -12.71 7.49 18.44
C LYS A 351 -13.85 6.64 19.02
N GLN A 352 -15.08 7.12 18.87
CA GLN A 352 -16.28 6.40 19.33
C GLN A 352 -16.72 5.31 18.35
N ALA A 353 -16.76 5.64 17.06
CA ALA A 353 -17.17 4.73 16.01
C ALA A 353 -16.50 5.06 14.67
N GLN A 354 -16.38 4.05 13.81
CA GLN A 354 -15.94 4.20 12.42
C GLN A 354 -16.77 3.28 11.52
N TYR A 355 -17.43 3.86 10.53
CA TYR A 355 -18.11 3.13 9.46
C TYR A 355 -17.22 3.04 8.22
N PHE A 356 -17.32 1.93 7.49
CA PHE A 356 -16.67 1.69 6.19
C PHE A 356 -17.59 0.85 5.30
N GLU A 357 -17.62 1.19 4.02
CA GLU A 357 -18.43 0.52 3.00
C GLU A 357 -17.70 0.48 1.68
N MET A 358 -17.75 -0.67 1.01
CA MET A 358 -17.22 -0.86 -0.33
C MET A 358 -18.01 -1.95 -1.03
N PHE A 359 -18.54 -1.67 -2.23
CA PHE A 359 -19.30 -2.62 -3.05
C PHE A 359 -20.41 -3.39 -2.30
N GLY A 360 -21.11 -2.72 -1.39
CA GLY A 360 -22.17 -3.29 -0.55
C GLY A 360 -21.67 -4.06 0.68
N HIS A 361 -20.37 -4.35 0.78
CA HIS A 361 -19.75 -4.83 2.02
C HIS A 361 -19.77 -3.70 3.04
N ARG A 362 -20.30 -3.95 4.23
CA ARG A 362 -20.40 -2.94 5.29
C ARG A 362 -19.58 -3.38 6.48
N GLY A 363 -19.05 -2.43 7.22
CA GLY A 363 -18.53 -2.68 8.53
C GLY A 363 -18.55 -1.45 9.40
N ILE A 364 -18.61 -1.71 10.70
CA ILE A 364 -18.56 -0.68 11.72
C ILE A 364 -17.69 -1.18 12.86
N TRP A 365 -16.76 -0.34 13.28
CA TRP A 365 -16.08 -0.49 14.56
C TRP A 365 -16.70 0.49 15.56
N ALA A 366 -16.96 0.06 16.79
CA ALA A 366 -17.43 0.90 17.89
C ALA A 366 -17.03 0.28 19.23
N ASP A 367 -16.39 1.04 20.11
CA ASP A 367 -16.04 0.65 21.48
C ASP A 367 -15.35 -0.73 21.59
N GLY A 368 -14.40 -1.00 20.69
CA GLY A 368 -13.66 -2.27 20.64
C GLY A 368 -14.38 -3.42 19.93
N TRP A 369 -15.66 -3.25 19.56
CA TRP A 369 -16.41 -4.22 18.77
C TRP A 369 -16.34 -3.89 17.28
N LYS A 370 -16.29 -4.93 16.44
CA LYS A 370 -16.40 -4.79 14.99
C LYS A 370 -17.50 -5.70 14.45
N ALA A 371 -18.46 -5.13 13.74
CA ALA A 371 -19.45 -5.86 12.95
C ALA A 371 -19.12 -5.71 11.46
N VAL A 372 -19.25 -6.79 10.69
CA VAL A 372 -18.99 -6.80 9.25
C VAL A 372 -20.04 -7.64 8.52
N THR A 373 -20.34 -7.27 7.28
CA THR A 373 -21.18 -8.04 6.38
C THR A 373 -20.45 -8.34 5.08
N TYR A 374 -20.73 -9.52 4.52
CA TYR A 374 -20.33 -9.85 3.15
C TYR A 374 -21.54 -9.68 2.24
N HIS A 375 -21.41 -8.89 1.17
CA HIS A 375 -22.41 -8.76 0.13
C HIS A 375 -22.01 -9.64 -1.06
N GLU A 376 -22.95 -10.41 -1.59
CA GLU A 376 -22.77 -11.16 -2.83
C GLU A 376 -23.50 -10.40 -3.93
N SER A 377 -22.76 -9.95 -4.94
CA SER A 377 -23.35 -9.16 -6.04
C SER A 377 -24.53 -9.89 -6.67
N GLY A 378 -25.63 -9.16 -6.90
CA GLY A 378 -26.88 -9.73 -7.41
C GLY A 378 -27.75 -10.44 -6.37
N ARG A 379 -27.35 -10.48 -5.09
CA ARG A 379 -28.20 -10.94 -3.98
C ARG A 379 -28.55 -9.77 -3.06
N PRO A 380 -29.85 -9.54 -2.76
CA PRO A 380 -30.31 -8.40 -1.97
C PRO A 380 -29.77 -8.36 -0.54
#